data_AF-A0A7W0LY97-F1
#
_entry.id   AF-A0A7W0LY97-F1
#
_cell.length_a   1.000
_cell.length_b   1.000
_cell.length_c   1.000
_cell.angle_alpha   90.00
_cell.angle_beta   90.00
_cell.angle_gamma   90.00
#
_symmetry.space_group_name_H-M   'P 1'
#
loop_
_entity.id
_entity.type
_entity.pdbx_description
1 polymer ?
#
loop_
_entity_poly.entity_id
_entity_poly.type
_entity_poly.pdbx_seq_one_letter_code
_entity_poly.pdbx_strand_id
1 'polypeptide(L)'
;MIAFRDGTTMQKAVRAPATTVSVGSRRCAVAEGTALSALLRSRPGKIGLTDFGACTRRGRDGGGLFVKAIRAERNRGSDGWTYKVGTRAATAGAADPSGAFGNGRLRGGQRVTWFYCRLRGGSCQRTLRLSFRRESNGVVALVRGDDDQGRPVPVAGVRVTGGALDLTTDSSGRTPVFASEGQALRARKQGLVASFSERAPLP
;
A
#
# COMPACT_ATOMS: atom_id res chain seq x y z
N MET A 1 4.72 -0.05 -0.44
CA MET A 1 4.36 -1.24 -1.23
C MET A 1 3.50 -0.81 -2.39
N ILE A 2 3.63 -1.47 -3.53
CA ILE A 2 2.75 -1.36 -4.70
C ILE A 2 2.18 -2.75 -4.95
N ALA A 3 0.85 -2.88 -4.96
CA ALA A 3 0.13 -4.11 -5.28
C ALA A 3 -0.52 -3.98 -6.66
N PHE A 4 -0.10 -4.82 -7.60
CA PHE A 4 -0.55 -4.82 -8.98
C PHE A 4 -1.83 -5.65 -9.16
N ARG A 5 -2.54 -5.44 -10.27
CA ARG A 5 -3.82 -6.14 -10.53
C ARG A 5 -3.70 -7.65 -10.64
N ASP A 6 -2.52 -8.15 -11.00
CA ASP A 6 -2.19 -9.58 -11.09
C ASP A 6 -1.90 -10.22 -9.71
N GLY A 7 -1.93 -9.43 -8.64
CA GLY A 7 -1.64 -9.88 -7.28
C GLY A 7 -0.15 -9.87 -6.92
N THR A 8 0.72 -9.51 -7.86
CA THR A 8 2.14 -9.29 -7.57
C THR A 8 2.33 -8.01 -6.76
N THR A 9 3.43 -7.96 -6.02
CA THR A 9 3.71 -6.88 -5.08
C THR A 9 5.16 -6.45 -5.16
N MET A 10 5.39 -5.14 -5.13
CA MET A 10 6.71 -4.54 -4.94
C MET A 10 6.78 -3.84 -3.59
N GLN A 11 7.74 -4.20 -2.75
CA GLN A 11 7.95 -3.60 -1.44
C GLN A 11 9.36 -3.02 -1.35
N LYS A 12 9.48 -1.76 -0.95
CA LYS A 12 10.75 -1.07 -0.81
C LYS A 12 10.67 -0.06 0.33
N ALA A 13 11.72 0.00 1.14
CA ALA A 13 11.96 1.11 2.05
C ALA A 13 12.62 2.24 1.25
N VAL A 14 12.02 3.42 1.24
CA VAL A 14 12.50 4.57 0.48
C VAL A 14 12.42 5.84 1.32
N ARG A 15 13.32 6.77 1.07
CA ARG A 15 13.10 8.17 1.41
C ARG A 15 12.11 8.78 0.41
N ALA A 16 11.40 9.82 0.81
CA ALA A 16 10.44 10.53 -0.02
C ALA A 16 10.94 11.98 -0.27
N PRO A 17 12.04 12.17 -1.02
CA PRO A 17 12.58 13.51 -1.25
C PRO A 17 11.65 14.31 -2.19
N ALA A 18 11.76 15.63 -2.13
CA ALA A 18 11.14 16.49 -3.13
C ALA A 18 11.68 16.13 -4.53
N THR A 19 10.84 16.24 -5.54
CA THR A 19 11.21 15.91 -6.92
C THR A 19 10.37 16.69 -7.93
N THR A 20 10.65 16.51 -9.22
CA THR A 20 9.88 17.10 -10.32
C THR A 20 9.45 16.02 -11.28
N VAL A 21 8.21 16.13 -11.77
CA VAL A 21 7.63 15.22 -12.75
C VAL A 21 7.13 16.00 -13.96
N SER A 22 7.16 15.37 -15.13
CA SER A 22 6.57 15.93 -16.34
C SER A 22 5.11 15.47 -16.46
N VAL A 23 4.21 16.42 -16.68
CA VAL A 23 2.78 16.16 -16.90
C VAL A 23 2.32 16.94 -18.12
N GLY A 24 2.14 16.24 -19.24
CA GLY A 24 1.99 16.91 -20.54
C GLY A 24 3.23 17.75 -20.85
N SER A 25 3.03 19.04 -21.19
CA SER A 25 4.11 20.01 -21.42
C SER A 25 4.65 20.67 -20.13
N ARG A 26 4.03 20.41 -18.96
CA ARG A 26 4.39 21.05 -17.68
C ARG A 26 5.41 20.25 -16.90
N ARG A 27 6.22 20.97 -16.10
CA ARG A 27 7.06 20.41 -15.03
C ARG A 27 6.47 20.76 -13.67
N CYS A 28 5.94 19.74 -12.99
CA CYS A 28 5.31 19.87 -11.68
C CYS A 28 6.27 19.46 -10.58
N ALA A 29 6.38 20.28 -9.53
CA ALA A 29 7.06 19.87 -8.32
C ALA A 29 6.18 18.94 -7.47
N VAL A 30 6.79 17.93 -6.88
CA VAL A 30 6.20 17.04 -5.89
C VAL A 30 6.96 17.30 -4.59
N ALA A 31 6.25 17.75 -3.56
CA ALA A 31 6.85 18.03 -2.26
C ALA A 31 7.44 16.77 -1.62
N GLU A 32 8.44 16.95 -0.76
CA GLU A 32 9.00 15.87 0.05
C GLU A 32 7.99 15.33 1.06
N GLY A 33 8.19 14.08 1.48
CA GLY A 33 7.33 13.43 2.46
C GLY A 33 5.91 13.20 1.96
N THR A 34 5.70 13.11 0.65
CA THR A 34 4.39 12.83 0.04
C THR A 34 4.30 11.38 -0.44
N ALA A 35 3.10 10.83 -0.56
CA ALA A 35 2.91 9.46 -1.06
C ALA A 35 3.40 9.33 -2.51
N LEU A 36 3.26 10.39 -3.32
CA LEU A 36 3.73 10.42 -4.71
C LEU A 36 5.26 10.44 -4.78
N SER A 37 5.97 11.24 -3.96
CA SER A 37 7.43 11.21 -3.94
C SER A 37 7.98 9.84 -3.51
N ALA A 38 7.33 9.18 -2.54
CA ALA A 38 7.65 7.80 -2.17
C ALA A 38 7.40 6.80 -3.31
N LEU A 39 6.29 6.95 -4.06
CA LEU A 39 6.00 6.11 -5.22
C LEU A 39 7.06 6.26 -6.32
N LEU A 40 7.38 7.51 -6.68
CA LEU A 40 8.38 7.84 -7.70
C LEU A 40 9.75 7.27 -7.33
N ARG A 41 10.16 7.41 -6.05
CA ARG A 41 11.43 6.84 -5.56
C ARG A 41 11.44 5.32 -5.53
N SER A 42 10.27 4.69 -5.38
CA SER A 42 10.14 3.24 -5.44
C SER A 42 10.41 2.67 -6.83
N ARG A 43 10.32 3.50 -7.89
CA ARG A 43 10.55 3.12 -9.30
C ARG A 43 9.77 1.85 -9.73
N PRO A 44 8.42 1.84 -9.60
CA PRO A 44 7.61 0.68 -9.98
C PRO A 44 7.55 0.43 -11.50
N GLY A 45 8.11 1.32 -12.31
CA GLY A 45 8.00 1.36 -13.76
C GLY A 45 7.47 2.72 -14.22
N LYS A 46 6.94 2.80 -15.45
CA LYS A 46 6.33 4.01 -15.99
C LYS A 46 5.14 4.44 -15.13
N ILE A 47 5.10 5.70 -14.71
CA ILE A 47 3.97 6.28 -13.98
C ILE A 47 3.30 7.30 -14.90
N GLY A 48 1.99 7.15 -15.08
CA GLY A 48 1.15 8.12 -15.79
C GLY A 48 0.51 9.06 -14.79
N LEU A 49 0.70 10.36 -14.99
CA LEU A 49 0.09 11.41 -14.17
C LEU A 49 -0.91 12.24 -14.98
N THR A 50 -1.88 12.79 -14.26
CA THR A 50 -2.79 13.84 -14.72
C THR A 50 -2.74 14.96 -13.69
N ASP A 51 -2.86 16.20 -14.14
CA ASP A 51 -2.89 17.37 -13.27
C ASP A 51 -4.30 17.98 -13.32
N PHE A 52 -4.94 18.07 -12.15
CA PHE A 52 -6.25 18.70 -11.97
C PHE A 52 -6.18 20.04 -11.22
N GLY A 53 -4.99 20.46 -10.77
CA GLY A 53 -4.81 21.62 -9.90
C GLY A 53 -3.96 22.73 -10.50
N ALA A 54 -3.60 22.64 -11.79
CA ALA A 54 -2.66 23.54 -12.47
C ALA A 54 -1.31 23.61 -11.74
N CYS A 55 -0.68 22.45 -11.60
CA CYS A 55 0.62 22.29 -10.94
C CYS A 55 1.64 23.33 -11.43
N THR A 56 2.57 23.70 -10.55
CA THR A 56 3.74 24.51 -10.92
C THR A 56 5.02 23.86 -10.39
N ARG A 57 6.14 24.58 -10.49
CA ARG A 57 7.40 24.18 -9.84
C ARG A 57 7.41 24.42 -8.33
N ARG A 58 6.31 24.91 -7.75
CA ARG A 58 6.15 25.03 -6.30
C ARG A 58 5.47 23.77 -5.79
N GLY A 59 6.10 23.07 -4.84
CA GLY A 59 5.57 21.82 -4.30
C GLY A 59 4.18 21.95 -3.66
N ARG A 60 3.79 23.16 -3.22
CA ARG A 60 2.47 23.42 -2.65
C ARG A 60 1.32 23.34 -3.65
N ASP A 61 1.62 23.52 -4.93
CA ASP A 61 0.64 23.47 -6.01
C ASP A 61 0.47 22.02 -6.54
N GLY A 62 1.15 21.05 -5.92
CA GLY A 62 1.17 19.65 -6.35
C GLY A 62 -0.07 18.83 -5.96
N GLY A 63 -0.94 19.33 -5.07
CA GLY A 63 -2.06 18.55 -4.51
C GLY A 63 -3.01 17.93 -5.54
N GLY A 64 -3.17 18.60 -6.70
CA GLY A 64 -3.99 18.12 -7.82
C GLY A 64 -3.35 17.06 -8.71
N LEU A 65 -2.12 16.60 -8.42
CA LEU A 65 -1.46 15.54 -9.18
C LEU A 65 -2.07 14.18 -8.87
N PHE A 66 -2.61 13.56 -9.92
CA PHE A 66 -3.32 12.29 -9.85
C PHE A 66 -2.59 11.20 -10.62
N VAL A 67 -2.44 10.02 -9.99
CA VAL A 67 -1.86 8.84 -10.63
C VAL A 67 -2.92 8.14 -11.48
N LYS A 68 -2.82 8.30 -12.81
CA LYS A 68 -3.73 7.65 -13.77
C LYS A 68 -3.27 6.28 -14.23
N ALA A 69 -1.99 5.95 -14.05
CA ALA A 69 -1.43 4.67 -14.45
C ALA A 69 -0.13 4.33 -13.72
N ILE A 70 0.12 3.04 -13.52
CA ILE A 70 1.43 2.49 -13.13
C ILE A 70 1.68 1.29 -14.06
N ARG A 71 2.85 1.25 -14.70
CA ARG A 71 3.15 0.31 -15.80
C ARG A 71 2.09 0.41 -16.90
N ALA A 72 1.55 -0.71 -17.36
CA ALA A 72 0.47 -0.78 -18.33
C ALA A 72 -0.93 -0.65 -17.71
N GLU A 73 -1.05 -0.62 -16.38
CA GLU A 73 -2.32 -0.63 -15.67
C GLU A 73 -2.86 0.80 -15.52
N ARG A 74 -3.89 1.12 -16.31
CA ARG A 74 -4.54 2.44 -16.33
C ARG A 74 -5.85 2.41 -15.54
N ASN A 75 -6.22 3.56 -14.98
CA ASN A 75 -7.55 3.75 -14.39
C ASN A 75 -8.62 3.59 -15.48
N ARG A 76 -9.79 3.05 -15.09
CA ARG A 76 -10.91 2.77 -15.99
C ARG A 76 -12.24 2.97 -15.24
N GLY A 77 -13.06 3.91 -15.69
CA GLY A 77 -14.29 4.25 -14.99
C GLY A 77 -14.00 4.63 -13.53
N SER A 78 -14.69 3.97 -12.60
CA SER A 78 -14.49 4.14 -11.15
C SER A 78 -13.30 3.36 -10.57
N ASP A 79 -12.68 2.47 -11.36
CA ASP A 79 -11.54 1.67 -10.91
C ASP A 79 -10.22 2.40 -11.18
N GLY A 80 -9.27 2.33 -10.25
CA GLY A 80 -8.01 3.02 -10.45
C GLY A 80 -7.02 2.94 -9.29
N TRP A 81 -5.85 3.55 -9.52
CA TRP A 81 -4.79 3.64 -8.52
C TRP A 81 -5.17 4.55 -7.36
N THR A 82 -5.11 3.99 -6.16
CA THR A 82 -5.28 4.73 -4.90
C THR A 82 -4.18 4.34 -3.92
N TYR A 83 -4.14 5.01 -2.76
CA TYR A 83 -3.18 4.70 -1.72
C TYR A 83 -3.75 4.74 -0.30
N LYS A 84 -3.14 3.94 0.56
CA LYS A 84 -3.33 3.91 2.01
C LYS A 84 -2.05 4.32 2.72
N VAL A 85 -2.18 4.96 3.87
CA VAL A 85 -1.07 5.19 4.82
C VAL A 85 -1.40 4.49 6.13
N GLY A 86 -0.51 3.61 6.59
CA GLY A 86 -0.85 2.63 7.61
C GLY A 86 -1.95 1.70 7.10
N THR A 87 -3.08 1.68 7.80
CA THR A 87 -4.25 0.85 7.46
C THR A 87 -5.38 1.65 6.80
N ARG A 88 -5.25 2.97 6.68
CA ARG A 88 -6.35 3.88 6.29
C ARG A 88 -6.19 4.42 4.89
N ALA A 89 -7.30 4.55 4.16
CA ALA A 89 -7.35 5.24 2.87
C ALA A 89 -7.08 6.72 3.07
N ALA A 90 -6.15 7.25 2.28
CA ALA A 90 -5.83 8.67 2.32
C ALA A 90 -6.99 9.52 1.78
N THR A 91 -7.16 10.71 2.34
CA THR A 91 -8.22 11.65 1.94
C THR A 91 -7.71 12.78 1.05
N ALA A 92 -6.41 13.07 1.11
CA ALA A 92 -5.77 14.08 0.29
C ALA A 92 -5.16 13.49 -0.99
N GLY A 93 -4.79 14.37 -1.93
CA GLY A 93 -4.02 14.00 -3.11
C GLY A 93 -2.63 13.47 -2.72
N ALA A 94 -2.12 12.52 -3.51
CA ALA A 94 -0.86 11.83 -3.17
C ALA A 94 0.37 12.75 -3.14
N ALA A 95 0.29 13.91 -3.78
CA ALA A 95 1.34 14.93 -3.83
C ALA A 95 1.04 16.16 -2.95
N ASP A 96 -0.03 16.12 -2.17
CA ASP A 96 -0.43 17.21 -1.29
C ASP A 96 0.62 17.41 -0.17
N PRO A 97 1.21 18.61 -0.02
CA PRO A 97 2.22 18.89 1.01
C PRO A 97 1.66 18.85 2.44
N SER A 98 0.35 19.00 2.62
CA SER A 98 -0.33 18.84 3.92
C SER A 98 -0.41 17.37 4.35
N GLY A 99 -0.06 16.45 3.44
CA GLY A 99 0.02 15.02 3.68
C GLY A 99 -1.31 14.29 3.54
N ALA A 100 -1.27 12.96 3.70
CA ALA A 100 -2.37 12.06 3.36
C ALA A 100 -3.70 12.35 4.10
N PHE A 101 -3.62 13.01 5.25
CA PHE A 101 -4.76 13.34 6.13
C PHE A 101 -4.77 14.82 6.56
N GLY A 102 -4.02 15.71 5.88
CA GLY A 102 -3.94 17.13 6.24
C GLY A 102 -3.18 17.44 7.55
N ASN A 103 -2.49 16.47 8.13
CA ASN A 103 -1.78 16.59 9.41
C ASN A 103 -0.25 16.55 9.28
N GLY A 104 0.25 16.90 8.09
CA GLY A 104 1.66 17.00 7.77
C GLY A 104 2.20 15.80 7.00
N ARG A 105 3.49 15.90 6.67
CA ARG A 105 4.23 15.00 5.80
C ARG A 105 4.35 13.57 6.37
N LEU A 106 4.64 12.63 5.48
CA LEU A 106 5.02 11.26 5.85
C LEU A 106 6.23 11.25 6.77
N ARG A 107 6.15 10.43 7.82
CA ARG A 107 7.20 10.20 8.81
C ARG A 107 7.96 8.90 8.52
N GLY A 108 9.17 8.79 9.07
CA GLY A 108 9.95 7.56 9.02
C GLY A 108 9.16 6.35 9.57
N GLY A 109 9.28 5.21 8.89
CA GLY A 109 8.58 3.97 9.27
C GLY A 109 7.12 3.87 8.84
N GLN A 110 6.49 4.96 8.36
CA GLN A 110 5.13 4.87 7.85
C GLN A 110 5.05 3.99 6.60
N ARG A 111 4.01 3.14 6.58
CA ARG A 111 3.76 2.20 5.50
C ARG A 111 2.78 2.82 4.52
N VAL A 112 3.21 2.99 3.27
CA VAL A 112 2.34 3.45 2.17
C VAL A 112 2.03 2.27 1.27
N THR A 113 0.74 2.02 1.00
CA THR A 113 0.28 0.97 0.09
C THR A 113 -0.41 1.61 -1.10
N TRP A 114 0.22 1.51 -2.27
CA TRP A 114 -0.42 1.80 -3.55
C TRP A 114 -1.04 0.54 -4.10
N PHE A 115 -2.27 0.62 -4.59
CA PHE A 115 -2.95 -0.53 -5.17
C PHE A 115 -4.02 -0.10 -6.17
N TYR A 116 -4.36 -1.02 -7.08
CA TYR A 116 -5.46 -0.81 -8.01
C TYR A 116 -6.79 -1.13 -7.34
N CYS A 117 -7.51 -0.08 -6.97
CA CYS A 117 -8.85 -0.15 -6.42
C CYS A 117 -9.83 -0.62 -7.50
N ARG A 118 -10.55 -1.70 -7.19
CA ARG A 118 -11.73 -2.14 -7.92
C ARG A 118 -12.92 -1.71 -7.09
N LEU A 119 -13.55 -0.61 -7.44
CA LEU A 119 -14.59 -0.01 -6.63
C LEU A 119 -15.83 -0.91 -6.65
N ARG A 120 -16.29 -1.31 -5.47
CA ARG A 120 -17.49 -2.14 -5.28
C ARG A 120 -18.25 -1.64 -4.05
N GLY A 121 -19.53 -1.35 -4.22
CA GLY A 121 -20.37 -0.83 -3.12
C GLY A 121 -19.80 0.41 -2.43
N GLY A 122 -19.12 1.29 -3.20
CA GLY A 122 -18.52 2.52 -2.67
C GLY A 122 -17.20 2.34 -1.90
N SER A 123 -16.60 1.15 -1.89
CA SER A 123 -15.33 0.90 -1.19
C SER A 123 -14.31 0.15 -2.05
N CYS A 124 -13.04 0.32 -1.70
CA CYS A 124 -11.94 -0.43 -2.29
C CYS A 124 -11.73 -1.79 -1.59
N GLN A 125 -10.91 -2.66 -2.18
CA GLN A 125 -10.59 -3.94 -1.56
C GLN A 125 -9.91 -3.74 -0.18
N ARG A 126 -10.24 -4.62 0.78
CA ARG A 126 -9.54 -4.64 2.08
C ARG A 126 -8.05 -4.95 1.89
N THR A 127 -7.21 -4.33 2.71
CA THR A 127 -5.77 -4.59 2.72
C THR A 127 -5.41 -5.55 3.83
N LEU A 128 -4.74 -6.64 3.47
CA LEU A 128 -4.29 -7.63 4.43
C LEU A 128 -3.19 -7.06 5.30
N ARG A 129 -3.32 -7.26 6.61
CA ARG A 129 -2.31 -7.01 7.62
C ARG A 129 -1.96 -8.34 8.27
N LEU A 130 -0.70 -8.70 8.16
CA LEU A 130 -0.10 -9.83 8.84
C LEU A 130 0.53 -9.33 10.14
N SER A 131 0.37 -10.10 11.20
CA SER A 131 1.00 -9.88 12.50
C SER A 131 1.24 -11.23 13.17
N PHE A 132 2.09 -11.25 14.17
CA PHE A 132 2.42 -12.45 14.92
C PHE A 132 2.09 -12.27 16.38
N ARG A 133 1.68 -13.36 17.02
CA ARG A 133 1.51 -13.44 18.46
C ARG A 133 2.18 -14.70 18.96
N ARG A 134 2.92 -14.57 20.05
CA ARG A 134 3.41 -15.72 20.81
C ARG A 134 2.27 -16.29 21.65
N GLU A 135 2.13 -17.59 21.59
CA GLU A 135 1.22 -18.39 22.39
C GLU A 135 2.03 -19.50 23.07
N SER A 136 1.45 -20.17 24.07
CA SER A 136 2.16 -21.18 24.87
C SER A 136 2.72 -22.34 24.05
N ASN A 137 2.15 -22.59 22.86
CA ASN A 137 2.52 -23.65 21.93
C ASN A 137 3.23 -23.14 20.67
N GLY A 138 3.74 -21.91 20.67
CA GLY A 138 4.56 -21.35 19.59
C GLY A 138 4.02 -20.03 19.04
N VAL A 139 4.22 -19.78 17.74
CA VAL A 139 3.84 -18.52 17.10
C VAL A 139 2.62 -18.71 16.22
N VAL A 140 1.64 -17.82 16.36
CA VAL A 140 0.45 -17.76 15.51
C VAL A 140 0.53 -16.54 14.61
N ALA A 141 0.31 -16.73 13.31
CA ALA A 141 0.03 -15.63 12.40
C ALA A 141 -1.42 -15.20 12.53
N LEU A 142 -1.62 -13.91 12.73
CA LEU A 142 -2.93 -13.26 12.67
C LEU A 142 -3.01 -12.41 11.42
N VAL A 143 -4.01 -12.70 10.60
CA VAL A 143 -4.32 -11.97 9.39
C VAL A 143 -5.65 -11.25 9.53
N ARG A 144 -5.62 -9.93 9.30
CA ARG A 144 -6.79 -9.08 9.24
C ARG A 144 -6.87 -8.41 7.88
N GLY A 145 -8.08 -8.19 7.37
CA GLY A 145 -8.34 -7.30 6.25
C GLY A 145 -8.82 -5.96 6.78
N ASP A 146 -8.01 -4.92 6.62
CA ASP A 146 -8.36 -3.55 7.02
C ASP A 146 -9.15 -2.87 5.89
N ASP A 147 -10.32 -2.31 6.22
CA ASP A 147 -11.15 -1.53 5.29
C ASP A 147 -10.54 -0.14 4.98
N ASP A 148 -11.30 0.75 4.32
CA ASP A 148 -10.81 2.09 3.98
C ASP A 148 -10.70 3.00 5.21
N GLN A 149 -11.42 2.71 6.28
CA GLN A 149 -11.32 3.38 7.58
C GLN A 149 -10.25 2.75 8.48
N GLY A 150 -9.58 1.68 8.03
CA GLY A 150 -8.58 0.95 8.79
C GLY A 150 -9.15 0.04 9.87
N ARG A 151 -10.44 -0.29 9.81
CA ARG A 151 -11.09 -1.22 10.74
C ARG A 151 -10.73 -2.67 10.37
N PRO A 152 -10.19 -3.46 11.32
CA PRO A 152 -9.74 -4.83 11.04
C PRO A 152 -10.90 -5.81 11.01
N VAL A 153 -10.93 -6.66 9.98
CA VAL A 153 -11.88 -7.79 9.88
C VAL A 153 -11.08 -9.10 9.80
N PRO A 154 -11.41 -10.15 10.58
CA PRO A 154 -10.89 -11.49 10.34
C PRO A 154 -11.10 -11.94 8.90
N VAL A 155 -10.14 -12.62 8.30
CA VAL A 155 -10.29 -13.15 6.94
C VAL A 155 -9.88 -14.61 6.90
N ALA A 156 -10.84 -15.47 6.61
CA ALA A 156 -10.62 -16.90 6.36
C ALA A 156 -9.98 -17.14 5.00
N GLY A 157 -9.29 -18.28 4.84
CA GLY A 157 -8.79 -18.72 3.54
C GLY A 157 -7.70 -17.80 2.96
N VAL A 158 -6.94 -17.11 3.82
CA VAL A 158 -5.79 -16.31 3.37
C VAL A 158 -4.55 -17.19 3.38
N ARG A 159 -3.81 -17.22 2.27
CA ARG A 159 -2.54 -17.92 2.19
C ARG A 159 -1.44 -17.08 2.83
N VAL A 160 -0.73 -17.65 3.79
CA VAL A 160 0.44 -17.09 4.45
C VAL A 160 1.65 -17.86 3.96
N THR A 161 2.51 -17.18 3.20
CA THR A 161 3.62 -17.83 2.48
C THR A 161 4.96 -17.18 2.76
N GLY A 162 6.03 -17.98 2.75
CA GLY A 162 7.42 -17.53 2.70
C GLY A 162 8.38 -18.69 2.91
N GLY A 163 9.49 -18.76 2.17
CA GLY A 163 10.32 -19.97 2.14
C GLY A 163 9.51 -21.18 1.65
N ALA A 164 9.60 -22.30 2.38
CA ALA A 164 8.79 -23.50 2.12
C ALA A 164 7.38 -23.46 2.78
N LEU A 165 7.05 -22.42 3.54
CA LEU A 165 5.76 -22.32 4.21
C LEU A 165 4.66 -21.86 3.26
N ASP A 166 3.52 -22.55 3.33
CA ASP A 166 2.28 -22.24 2.66
C ASP A 166 1.10 -22.69 3.54
N LEU A 167 0.59 -21.76 4.33
CA LEU A 167 -0.43 -21.99 5.35
C LEU A 167 -1.69 -21.24 4.99
N THR A 168 -2.84 -21.67 5.51
CA THR A 168 -4.12 -21.01 5.25
C THR A 168 -4.83 -20.66 6.55
N THR A 169 -5.37 -19.44 6.63
CA THR A 169 -6.09 -18.98 7.82
C THR A 169 -7.46 -19.61 7.99
N ASP A 170 -7.82 -19.88 9.25
CA ASP A 170 -9.15 -20.29 9.67
C ASP A 170 -10.17 -19.13 9.63
N SER A 171 -11.41 -19.40 10.05
CA SER A 171 -12.49 -18.40 10.13
C SER A 171 -12.18 -17.19 11.03
N SER A 172 -11.29 -17.35 12.01
CA SER A 172 -10.82 -16.29 12.91
C SER A 172 -9.67 -15.46 12.32
N GLY A 173 -9.21 -15.81 11.12
CA GLY A 173 -8.06 -15.19 10.45
C GLY A 173 -6.73 -15.61 11.07
N ARG A 174 -6.65 -16.81 11.64
CA ARG A 174 -5.44 -17.31 12.31
C ARG A 174 -4.89 -18.55 11.63
N THR A 175 -3.58 -18.74 11.72
CA THR A 175 -2.91 -20.00 11.40
C THR A 175 -1.68 -20.15 12.28
N PRO A 176 -1.44 -21.33 12.90
CA PRO A 176 -0.15 -21.62 13.53
C PRO A 176 0.98 -21.48 12.52
N VAL A 177 2.14 -21.00 12.96
CA VAL A 177 3.32 -20.78 12.13
C VAL A 177 4.55 -21.41 12.76
N PHE A 178 5.18 -22.31 12.01
CA PHE A 178 6.47 -22.89 12.32
C PHE A 178 7.51 -22.35 11.34
N ALA A 179 7.97 -21.13 11.58
CA ALA A 179 8.92 -20.43 10.73
C ALA A 179 10.28 -20.33 11.41
N SER A 180 11.34 -20.32 10.60
CA SER A 180 12.67 -19.94 11.09
C SER A 180 12.67 -18.48 11.54
N GLU A 181 13.52 -18.16 12.51
CA GLU A 181 13.68 -16.78 12.99
C GLU A 181 13.95 -15.82 11.84
N GLY A 182 13.25 -14.68 11.83
CA GLY A 182 13.48 -13.64 10.84
C GLY A 182 12.97 -13.97 9.43
N GLN A 183 12.39 -15.16 9.22
CA GLN A 183 11.79 -15.56 7.96
C GLN A 183 10.68 -14.58 7.58
N ALA A 184 10.77 -14.04 6.36
CA ALA A 184 9.81 -13.09 5.85
C ALA A 184 8.57 -13.81 5.33
N LEU A 185 7.42 -13.57 5.95
CA LEU A 185 6.13 -14.12 5.56
C LEU A 185 5.22 -13.03 5.00
N ARG A 186 4.29 -13.42 4.13
CA ARG A 186 3.33 -12.52 3.49
C ARG A 186 1.97 -13.19 3.38
N ALA A 187 0.91 -12.42 3.60
CA ALA A 187 -0.46 -12.86 3.44
C ALA A 187 -1.04 -12.42 2.07
N ARG A 188 -1.69 -13.33 1.35
CA ARG A 188 -2.33 -13.10 0.05
C ARG A 188 -3.66 -13.83 -0.07
N LYS A 189 -4.64 -13.17 -0.69
CA LYS A 189 -5.92 -13.76 -1.07
C LYS A 189 -6.46 -13.03 -2.31
N GLN A 190 -7.00 -13.78 -3.27
CA GLN A 190 -7.61 -13.18 -4.45
C GLN A 190 -8.73 -12.22 -4.05
N GLY A 191 -8.81 -11.08 -4.72
CA GLY A 191 -9.80 -10.04 -4.42
C GLY A 191 -9.44 -9.15 -3.23
N LEU A 192 -8.32 -9.37 -2.54
CA LEU A 192 -7.81 -8.51 -1.48
C LEU A 192 -6.43 -7.93 -1.84
N VAL A 193 -6.06 -6.81 -1.21
CA VAL A 193 -4.70 -6.27 -1.33
C VAL A 193 -3.78 -7.06 -0.39
N ALA A 194 -2.68 -7.59 -0.92
CA ALA A 194 -1.72 -8.38 -0.15
C ALA A 194 -1.10 -7.60 1.02
N SER A 195 -0.58 -8.32 2.02
CA SER A 195 0.12 -7.69 3.14
C SER A 195 1.54 -7.25 2.79
N PHE A 196 2.09 -6.38 3.65
CA PHE A 196 3.53 -6.26 3.76
C PHE A 196 4.14 -7.61 4.17
N SER A 197 5.37 -7.84 3.73
CA SER A 197 6.19 -8.89 4.32
C SER A 197 6.55 -8.52 5.76
N GLU A 198 6.27 -9.43 6.69
CA GLU A 198 6.65 -9.33 8.10
C GLU A 198 7.65 -10.43 8.44
N ARG A 199 8.53 -10.18 9.41
CA ARG A 199 9.48 -11.18 9.88
C ARG A 199 8.88 -11.93 11.05
N ALA A 200 8.92 -13.27 10.99
CA ALA A 200 8.51 -14.10 12.11
C ALA A 200 9.40 -13.82 13.33
N PRO A 201 8.82 -13.63 14.53
CA PRO A 201 9.59 -13.50 15.75
C PRO A 201 10.23 -14.83 16.13
N LEU A 202 11.18 -14.80 17.08
CA LEU A 202 11.63 -16.02 17.78
C LEU A 202 10.42 -16.79 18.31
N PRO A 203 10.39 -18.14 18.18
CA PRO A 203 9.40 -19.02 18.80
C PRO A 203 9.17 -18.71 20.28
#